data_AF-A0A2U0S4B3-F1
#
_entry.id   AF-A0A2U0S4B3-F1
#
_cell.length_a   1.000
_cell.length_b   1.000
_cell.length_c   1.000
_cell.angle_alpha   90.00
_cell.angle_beta   90.00
_cell.angle_gamma   90.00
#
_symmetry.space_group_name_H-M   'P 1'
#
loop_
_entity.id
_entity.type
_entity.pdbx_description
1 polymer ?
#
loop_
_entity_poly.entity_id
_entity_poly.type
_entity_poly.pdbx_seq_one_letter_code
_entity_poly.pdbx_strand_id
1 'polypeptide(L)'
;MNVRQYPENEQYVPADYVAKVYSQVFDAGTWEDTQYDVFVVSNSTVSDFSFNSDGAKVSFKTGGELRTTGFCNVTIPKNLIYSENTWTVIADGTSLTPTVNEKENYTALHFTYSHDTQIIQIIGTDAIPEFPSWTILPFFVVVTLIMLFVRIKIQRKD
;
A
#
# COMPACT_ATOMS: atom_id res chain seq x y z
N MET A 1 22.73 -4.88 -20.16
CA MET A 1 21.31 -4.51 -20.17
C MET A 1 21.08 -3.68 -21.44
N ASN A 2 20.55 -4.30 -22.49
CA ASN A 2 20.38 -3.63 -23.79
C ASN A 2 19.15 -2.72 -23.73
N VAL A 3 19.39 -1.41 -23.68
CA VAL A 3 18.34 -0.42 -23.88
C VAL A 3 17.93 -0.51 -25.34
N ARG A 4 16.71 -0.98 -25.62
CA ARG A 4 16.15 -0.91 -26.97
C ARG A 4 16.08 0.57 -27.36
N GLN A 5 16.81 0.96 -28.39
CA GLN A 5 16.67 2.25 -29.04
C GLN A 5 15.40 2.18 -29.88
N TYR A 6 14.40 3.00 -29.55
CA TYR A 6 13.16 3.10 -30.29
C TYR A 6 13.32 4.20 -31.36
N PRO A 7 12.86 3.97 -32.60
CA PRO A 7 13.03 4.93 -33.69
C PRO A 7 12.28 6.25 -33.40
N GLU A 8 12.93 7.37 -33.71
CA GLU A 8 12.57 8.74 -33.31
C GLU A 8 11.37 9.34 -34.08
N ASN A 9 10.70 8.57 -34.94
CA ASN A 9 9.79 9.10 -35.96
C ASN A 9 8.40 8.46 -36.06
N GLU A 10 7.87 7.88 -34.99
CA GLU A 10 6.44 7.52 -34.91
C GLU A 10 5.76 8.20 -33.71
N GLN A 11 4.59 8.79 -33.96
CA GLN A 11 3.67 9.40 -32.99
C GLN A 11 3.06 8.36 -32.01
N TYR A 12 3.70 7.20 -31.87
CA TYR A 12 3.29 6.11 -31.01
C TYR A 12 4.29 6.00 -29.86
N VAL A 13 3.86 6.38 -28.66
CA VAL A 13 4.62 6.12 -27.44
C VAL A 13 4.19 4.76 -26.91
N PRO A 14 5.09 3.78 -26.83
CA PRO A 14 4.77 2.46 -26.30
C PRO A 14 4.19 2.55 -24.88
N ALA A 15 3.17 1.73 -24.57
CA ALA A 15 2.48 1.79 -23.28
C ALA A 15 3.42 1.51 -22.09
N ASP A 16 4.44 0.67 -22.28
CA ASP A 16 5.52 0.41 -21.32
C ASP A 16 6.40 1.65 -21.07
N TYR A 17 6.63 2.48 -22.11
CA TYR A 17 7.34 3.74 -21.97
C TYR A 17 6.52 4.79 -21.23
N VAL A 18 5.23 4.94 -21.57
CA VAL A 18 4.31 5.83 -20.85
C VAL A 18 4.19 5.41 -19.39
N ALA A 19 3.99 4.11 -19.13
CA ALA A 19 3.95 3.58 -17.77
C ALA A 19 5.23 3.88 -17.02
N LYS A 20 6.41 3.73 -17.64
CA LYS A 20 7.69 4.04 -16.99
C LYS A 20 7.85 5.53 -16.64
N VAL A 21 7.34 6.44 -17.47
CA VAL A 21 7.48 7.90 -17.26
C VAL A 21 6.47 8.42 -16.23
N TYR A 22 5.26 7.87 -16.21
CA TYR A 22 4.17 8.31 -15.32
C TYR A 22 3.92 7.37 -14.14
N SER A 23 4.79 6.38 -13.93
CA SER A 23 4.77 5.53 -12.74
C SER A 23 5.67 6.10 -11.65
N GLN A 24 5.14 6.07 -10.44
CA GLN A 24 5.90 6.25 -9.22
C GLN A 24 5.86 4.95 -8.44
N VAL A 25 6.98 4.60 -7.84
CA VAL A 25 7.13 3.45 -6.97
C VAL A 25 7.33 3.97 -5.56
N PHE A 26 6.49 3.52 -4.64
CA PHE A 26 6.55 3.92 -3.24
C PHE A 26 6.88 2.71 -2.38
N ASP A 27 7.93 2.85 -1.59
CA ASP A 27 8.31 1.88 -0.58
C ASP A 27 7.27 1.88 0.55
N ALA A 28 6.59 0.75 0.73
CA ALA A 28 5.65 0.55 1.84
C ALA A 28 6.35 -0.04 3.09
N GLY A 29 7.61 -0.44 2.97
CA GLY A 29 8.44 -0.97 4.04
C GLY A 29 8.97 -2.38 3.74
N THR A 30 9.67 -2.94 4.72
CA THR A 30 10.32 -4.26 4.62
C THR A 30 9.87 -5.16 5.78
N TRP A 31 9.41 -6.37 5.43
CA TRP A 31 9.02 -7.42 6.39
C TRP A 31 9.74 -8.72 6.07
N GLU A 32 10.34 -9.34 7.08
CA GLU A 32 11.08 -10.61 6.93
C GLU A 32 12.06 -10.56 5.74
N ASP A 33 12.86 -9.49 5.67
CA ASP A 33 13.84 -9.21 4.60
C ASP A 33 13.24 -9.04 3.19
N THR A 34 11.91 -8.95 3.07
CA THR A 34 11.20 -8.71 1.82
C THR A 34 10.69 -7.27 1.77
N GLN A 35 11.16 -6.50 0.78
CA GLN A 35 10.67 -5.15 0.51
C GLN A 35 9.34 -5.20 -0.25
N TYR A 36 8.40 -4.33 0.13
CA TYR A 36 7.09 -4.21 -0.50
C TYR A 36 6.92 -2.84 -1.12
N ASP A 37 6.67 -2.83 -2.42
CA ASP A 37 6.45 -1.61 -3.19
C ASP A 37 5.01 -1.49 -3.68
N VAL A 38 4.48 -0.26 -3.65
CA VAL A 38 3.21 0.10 -4.28
C VAL A 38 3.49 0.94 -5.52
N PHE A 39 2.91 0.53 -6.65
CA PHE A 39 3.10 1.21 -7.94
C PHE A 39 1.89 2.09 -8.23
N VAL A 40 2.11 3.35 -8.54
CA VAL A 40 1.05 4.31 -8.88
C VAL A 40 1.33 4.89 -10.25
N VAL A 41 0.41 4.70 -11.19
CA VAL A 41 0.40 5.40 -12.49
C VAL A 41 -0.71 6.44 -12.47
N SER A 42 -0.38 7.70 -12.74
CA SER A 42 -1.34 8.81 -12.68
C SER A 42 -0.96 9.94 -13.65
N ASN A 43 -1.96 10.72 -14.07
CA ASN A 43 -1.75 12.02 -14.74
C ASN A 43 -1.63 13.18 -13.74
N SER A 44 -1.67 12.90 -12.44
CA SER A 44 -1.50 13.87 -11.36
C SER A 44 -0.12 13.71 -10.74
N THR A 45 0.37 14.77 -10.11
CA THR A 45 1.50 14.64 -9.18
C THR A 45 1.04 13.83 -7.98
N VAL A 46 1.80 12.78 -7.62
CA VAL A 46 1.54 11.97 -6.43
C VAL A 46 2.68 12.18 -5.45
N SER A 47 2.36 12.42 -4.18
CA SER A 47 3.32 12.74 -3.12
C SER A 47 2.81 12.28 -1.75
N ASP A 48 3.61 12.44 -0.70
CA ASP A 48 3.24 12.13 0.70
C ASP A 48 2.61 10.73 0.86
N PHE A 49 3.20 9.73 0.21
CA PHE A 49 2.77 8.35 0.34
C PHE A 49 2.98 7.85 1.77
N SER A 50 2.00 7.10 2.27
CA SER A 50 2.07 6.41 3.55
C SER A 50 1.31 5.09 3.50
N PHE A 51 1.90 4.06 4.09
CA PHE A 51 1.24 2.80 4.39
C PHE A 51 0.95 2.70 5.90
N ASN A 52 -0.25 2.22 6.25
CA ASN A 52 -0.68 1.94 7.61
C ASN A 52 -1.26 0.52 7.66
N SER A 53 -0.53 -0.37 8.31
CA SER A 53 -0.85 -1.79 8.52
C SER A 53 -2.13 -1.98 9.33
N ASP A 54 -2.25 -1.31 10.49
CA ASP A 54 -3.40 -1.45 11.38
C ASP A 54 -4.76 -1.18 10.69
N GLY A 55 -4.79 -0.22 9.78
CA GLY A 55 -5.99 0.16 9.02
C GLY A 55 -6.06 -0.45 7.63
N ALA A 56 -5.15 -1.36 7.27
CA ALA A 56 -5.01 -1.94 5.94
C ALA A 56 -5.08 -0.90 4.81
N LYS A 57 -4.33 0.20 4.99
CA LYS A 57 -4.53 1.43 4.23
C LYS A 57 -3.26 1.95 3.61
N VAL A 58 -3.37 2.32 2.34
CA VAL A 58 -2.43 3.21 1.66
C VAL A 58 -3.08 4.57 1.48
N SER A 59 -2.32 5.65 1.68
CA SER A 59 -2.75 6.99 1.34
C SER A 59 -1.64 7.80 0.70
N PHE A 60 -2.01 8.76 -0.13
CA PHE A 60 -1.10 9.69 -0.78
C PHE A 60 -1.83 10.96 -1.15
N LYS A 61 -1.07 12.03 -1.39
CA LYS A 61 -1.59 13.28 -1.92
C LYS A 61 -1.52 13.34 -3.42
N THR A 62 -2.51 14.02 -3.99
CA THR A 62 -2.61 14.28 -5.43
C THR A 62 -2.58 15.77 -5.70
N GLY A 63 -1.85 16.18 -6.73
CA GLY A 63 -1.84 17.56 -7.21
C GLY A 63 -2.05 17.60 -8.72
N GLY A 64 -2.88 18.53 -9.19
CA GLY A 64 -3.18 18.73 -10.59
C GLY A 64 -3.82 20.09 -10.85
N GLU A 65 -4.14 20.37 -12.11
CA GLU A 65 -4.83 21.60 -12.48
C GLU A 65 -6.29 21.55 -12.00
N LEU A 66 -6.71 22.58 -11.26
CA LEU A 66 -8.06 22.65 -10.70
C LEU A 66 -9.13 22.48 -11.78
N ARG A 67 -10.28 21.89 -11.39
CA ARG A 67 -11.44 21.65 -12.27
C ARG A 67 -11.18 20.73 -13.46
N THR A 68 -10.12 19.94 -13.43
CA THR A 68 -9.87 18.86 -14.40
C THR A 68 -9.93 17.48 -13.72
N THR A 69 -9.89 16.42 -14.51
CA THR A 69 -10.03 15.04 -14.01
C THR A 69 -8.68 14.35 -13.90
N GLY A 70 -8.39 13.84 -12.70
CA GLY A 70 -7.29 12.94 -12.43
C GLY A 70 -7.69 11.47 -12.60
N PHE A 71 -6.73 10.62 -12.90
CA PHE A 71 -6.86 9.18 -12.80
C PHE A 71 -5.70 8.59 -12.01
N CYS A 72 -5.94 7.47 -11.35
CA CYS A 72 -4.90 6.64 -10.77
C CYS A 72 -5.11 5.18 -11.17
N ASN A 73 -4.00 4.49 -11.41
CA ASN A 73 -3.93 3.04 -11.41
C ASN A 73 -2.92 2.62 -10.35
N VAL A 74 -3.41 2.05 -9.25
CA VAL A 74 -2.60 1.67 -8.09
C VAL A 74 -2.47 0.16 -8.04
N THR A 75 -1.25 -0.35 -8.09
CA THR A 75 -0.94 -1.79 -7.96
C THR A 75 -0.38 -2.06 -6.58
N ILE A 76 -1.09 -2.88 -5.82
CA ILE A 76 -0.77 -3.23 -4.43
C ILE A 76 -0.48 -4.73 -4.35
N PRO A 77 0.66 -5.16 -3.79
CA PRO A 77 0.93 -6.57 -3.52
C PRO A 77 -0.11 -7.17 -2.57
N LYS A 78 -0.64 -8.36 -2.88
CA LYS A 78 -1.66 -9.01 -2.04
C LYS A 78 -1.15 -9.40 -0.65
N ASN A 79 0.16 -9.64 -0.54
CA ASN A 79 0.82 -9.91 0.73
C ASN A 79 0.98 -8.65 1.60
N LEU A 80 0.86 -7.45 1.02
CA LEU A 80 0.94 -6.17 1.74
C LEU A 80 -0.44 -5.75 2.26
N ILE A 81 -1.44 -5.69 1.36
CA ILE A 81 -2.85 -5.46 1.69
C ILE A 81 -3.70 -6.42 0.87
N TYR A 82 -4.65 -7.06 1.54
CA TYR A 82 -5.63 -7.95 0.93
C TYR A 82 -7.06 -7.47 1.23
N SER A 83 -7.99 -7.83 0.35
CA SER A 83 -9.42 -7.56 0.52
C SER A 83 -10.23 -8.78 0.12
N GLU A 84 -11.12 -9.27 1.00
CA GLU A 84 -11.98 -10.43 0.72
C GLU A 84 -13.15 -10.09 -0.19
N ASN A 85 -13.73 -8.89 -0.03
CA ASN A 85 -14.97 -8.51 -0.69
C ASN A 85 -14.79 -7.33 -1.65
N THR A 86 -14.39 -6.17 -1.14
CA THR A 86 -14.39 -4.94 -1.93
C THR A 86 -13.40 -3.93 -1.36
N TRP A 87 -12.62 -3.35 -2.25
CA TRP A 87 -11.72 -2.24 -1.93
C TRP A 87 -12.50 -0.95 -1.70
N THR A 88 -12.16 -0.23 -0.64
CA THR A 88 -12.71 1.10 -0.37
C THR A 88 -11.71 2.15 -0.83
N VAL A 89 -12.10 3.00 -1.79
CA VAL A 89 -11.30 4.13 -2.25
C VAL A 89 -12.00 5.42 -1.85
N ILE A 90 -11.26 6.34 -1.24
CA ILE A 90 -11.79 7.61 -0.71
C ILE A 90 -10.93 8.75 -1.25
N ALA A 91 -11.57 9.77 -1.81
CA ALA A 91 -10.98 11.04 -2.24
C ALA A 91 -11.54 12.18 -1.37
N ASP A 92 -10.71 12.78 -0.51
CA ASP A 92 -11.10 13.84 0.44
C ASP A 92 -12.42 13.55 1.19
N GLY A 93 -12.57 12.31 1.66
CA GLY A 93 -13.76 11.85 2.39
C GLY A 93 -14.92 11.37 1.50
N THR A 94 -14.81 11.49 0.17
CA THR A 94 -15.82 11.01 -0.78
C THR A 94 -15.45 9.63 -1.31
N SER A 95 -16.33 8.65 -1.17
CA SER A 95 -16.10 7.30 -1.71
C SER A 95 -16.12 7.29 -3.25
N LEU A 96 -15.16 6.59 -3.83
CA LEU A 96 -15.05 6.32 -5.26
C LEU A 96 -15.28 4.83 -5.54
N THR A 97 -15.79 4.53 -6.74
CA THR A 97 -15.96 3.15 -7.21
C THR A 97 -14.78 2.79 -8.12
N PRO A 98 -13.79 2.02 -7.64
CA PRO A 98 -12.69 1.58 -8.49
C PRO A 98 -13.11 0.42 -9.40
N THR A 99 -12.44 0.33 -10.56
CA THR A 99 -12.34 -0.93 -11.31
C THR A 99 -11.22 -1.75 -10.70
N VAL A 100 -11.57 -2.92 -10.16
CA VAL A 100 -10.62 -3.83 -9.49
C VAL A 100 -10.18 -4.91 -10.47
N ASN A 101 -8.87 -5.06 -10.64
CA ASN A 101 -8.25 -6.11 -11.43
C ASN A 101 -7.34 -6.95 -10.53
N GLU A 102 -7.85 -8.10 -10.07
CA GLU A 102 -7.08 -9.01 -9.25
C GLU A 102 -6.19 -9.93 -10.07
N LYS A 103 -4.97 -10.15 -9.59
CA LYS A 103 -4.02 -11.15 -10.08
C LYS A 103 -3.57 -12.04 -8.93
N GLU A 104 -2.70 -13.00 -9.23
CA GLU A 104 -2.21 -13.96 -8.25
C GLU A 104 -1.48 -13.27 -7.09
N ASN A 105 -0.58 -12.33 -7.38
CA ASN A 105 0.31 -11.73 -6.37
C ASN A 105 0.02 -10.25 -6.08
N TYR A 106 -0.87 -9.61 -6.84
CA TYR A 106 -1.19 -8.20 -6.69
C TYR A 106 -2.63 -7.90 -7.08
N THR A 107 -3.11 -6.74 -6.66
CA THR A 107 -4.38 -6.17 -7.08
C THR A 107 -4.13 -4.79 -7.68
N ALA A 108 -4.65 -4.56 -8.88
CA ALA A 108 -4.60 -3.26 -9.54
C ALA A 108 -5.97 -2.56 -9.46
N LEU A 109 -5.96 -1.31 -9.00
CA LEU A 109 -7.15 -0.49 -8.76
C LEU A 109 -7.11 0.72 -9.67
N HIS A 110 -8.09 0.83 -10.57
CA HIS A 110 -8.23 1.97 -11.45
C HIS A 110 -9.44 2.82 -11.06
N PHE A 111 -9.25 4.13 -10.92
CA PHE A 111 -10.31 5.08 -10.59
C PHE A 111 -9.98 6.49 -11.09
N THR A 112 -11.01 7.32 -11.22
CA THR A 112 -10.91 8.74 -11.59
C THR A 112 -11.42 9.62 -10.46
N TYR A 113 -10.91 10.84 -10.37
CA TYR A 113 -11.25 11.80 -9.33
C TYR A 113 -11.12 13.25 -9.85
N SER A 114 -11.66 14.22 -9.12
CA SER A 114 -11.43 15.65 -9.43
C SER A 114 -10.01 16.03 -9.02
N HIS A 115 -9.26 16.79 -9.83
CA HIS A 115 -7.97 17.33 -9.41
C HIS A 115 -8.04 18.35 -8.26
N ASP A 116 -9.24 18.77 -7.86
CA ASP A 116 -9.43 19.52 -6.61
C ASP A 116 -9.18 18.64 -5.37
N THR A 117 -9.19 17.31 -5.53
CA THR A 117 -8.86 16.34 -4.50
C THR A 117 -7.39 16.43 -4.10
N GLN A 118 -7.15 16.50 -2.80
CA GLN A 118 -5.81 16.56 -2.22
C GLN A 118 -5.35 15.23 -1.65
N ILE A 119 -6.25 14.39 -1.12
CA ILE A 119 -5.89 13.15 -0.44
C ILE A 119 -6.68 11.97 -1.00
N ILE A 120 -5.96 10.92 -1.39
CA ILE A 120 -6.50 9.61 -1.75
C ILE A 120 -6.19 8.62 -0.65
N GLN A 121 -7.16 7.78 -0.30
CA GLN A 121 -7.02 6.66 0.62
C GLN A 121 -7.58 5.39 -0.03
N ILE A 122 -6.84 4.30 0.07
CA ILE A 122 -7.20 2.98 -0.45
C ILE A 122 -7.11 2.00 0.70
N ILE A 123 -8.23 1.36 1.00
CA ILE A 123 -8.42 0.55 2.20
C ILE A 123 -8.85 -0.86 1.78
N GLY A 124 -8.09 -1.86 2.24
CA GLY A 124 -8.41 -3.27 2.13
C GLY A 124 -9.16 -3.81 3.34
N THR A 125 -9.23 -5.14 3.46
CA THR A 125 -9.82 -5.83 4.62
C THR A 125 -8.77 -6.10 5.70
N ASP A 126 -7.56 -6.48 5.27
CA ASP A 126 -6.45 -6.81 6.18
C ASP A 126 -5.11 -6.49 5.52
N ALA A 127 -4.06 -6.39 6.32
CA ALA A 127 -2.72 -6.09 5.84
C ALA A 127 -1.65 -6.92 6.56
N ILE A 128 -0.43 -6.83 6.03
CA ILE A 128 0.71 -7.48 6.66
C ILE A 128 0.87 -7.01 8.12
N PRO A 129 0.99 -7.92 9.09
CA PRO A 129 1.17 -7.55 10.49
C PRO A 129 2.51 -6.82 10.70
N GLU A 130 2.52 -5.77 11.54
CA GLU A 130 3.74 -5.01 11.87
C GLU A 130 4.82 -5.88 12.52
N PHE A 131 4.40 -6.91 13.25
CA PHE A 131 5.29 -7.86 13.89
C PHE A 131 4.99 -9.25 13.38
N PRO A 132 6.01 -10.01 12.96
CA PRO A 132 5.79 -11.36 12.50
C PRO A 132 5.29 -12.24 13.65
N SER A 133 4.34 -13.12 13.34
CA SER A 133 3.54 -13.86 14.32
C SER A 133 4.36 -14.77 15.25
N TRP A 134 5.51 -15.25 14.78
CA TRP A 134 6.46 -16.03 15.58
C TRP A 134 7.06 -15.28 16.78
N THR A 135 6.96 -13.94 16.85
CA THR A 135 7.43 -13.14 17.99
C THR A 135 6.43 -13.12 19.15
N ILE A 136 5.16 -13.45 18.88
CA ILE A 136 4.09 -13.43 19.87
C ILE A 136 4.32 -14.50 20.96
N LEU A 137 4.67 -15.73 20.55
CA LEU A 137 4.93 -16.85 21.46
C LEU A 137 6.05 -16.59 22.48
N PRO A 138 7.28 -16.18 22.09
CA PRO A 138 8.34 -15.90 23.06
C PRO A 138 7.98 -14.74 23.99
N PHE A 139 7.23 -13.74 23.53
CA PHE A 139 6.72 -12.68 24.40
C PHE A 139 5.80 -13.23 25.50
N PHE A 140 4.86 -14.10 25.15
CA PHE A 140 4.02 -14.79 26.14
C PHE A 140 4.83 -15.67 27.10
N VAL A 141 5.85 -16.39 26.62
CA VAL A 141 6.75 -17.18 27.48
C VAL A 141 7.49 -16.30 28.48
N VAL A 142 8.03 -15.16 28.05
CA VAL A 142 8.71 -14.22 28.96
C VAL A 142 7.75 -13.66 30.01
N VAL A 143 6.54 -13.25 29.61
CA VAL A 143 5.52 -12.73 30.54
C VAL A 143 5.10 -13.80 31.56
N THR A 144 4.87 -15.04 31.13
CA THR A 144 4.51 -16.14 32.04
C THR A 144 5.64 -16.48 33.02
N LEU A 145 6.90 -16.48 32.59
CA LEU A 145 8.05 -16.68 33.46
C LEU A 145 8.18 -15.56 34.51
N ILE A 146 7.97 -14.30 34.12
CA ILE A 146 7.96 -13.17 35.05
C ILE A 146 6.83 -13.33 36.08
N MET A 147 5.62 -13.70 35.65
CA MET A 147 4.50 -13.95 36.58
C MET A 147 4.81 -15.08 37.58
N LEU A 148 5.37 -16.19 37.10
CA LEU A 148 5.79 -17.32 37.95
C LEU A 148 6.83 -16.86 38.98
N PHE A 149 7.82 -16.09 38.55
CA PHE A 149 8.86 -15.56 39.44
C PHE A 149 8.29 -14.63 40.52
N VAL A 150 7.38 -13.71 40.15
CA VAL A 150 6.69 -12.83 41.09
C VAL A 150 5.86 -13.64 42.09
N ARG A 151 5.10 -14.64 41.63
CA ARG A 151 4.31 -15.53 42.51
C ARG A 151 5.18 -16.27 43.52
N ILE A 152 6.28 -16.87 43.07
CA ILE A 152 7.22 -17.58 43.95
C ILE A 152 7.82 -16.64 44.99
N LYS A 153 8.14 -15.39 44.60
CA LYS A 153 8.69 -14.40 45.54
C LYS A 153 7.66 -13.95 46.59
N ILE A 154 6.38 -13.82 46.22
CA ILE A 154 5.31 -13.49 47.17
C ILE A 154 5.11 -14.64 48.17
N GLN A 155 4.99 -15.89 47.70
CA GLN A 155 4.80 -17.05 48.58
C GLN A 155 5.97 -17.32 49.52
N ARG A 156 7.18 -16.84 49.22
CA ARG A 156 8.35 -16.98 50.09
C ARG A 156 8.45 -15.88 51.17
N LYS A 157 7.58 -14.86 51.12
CA LYS A 157 7.58 -13.73 52.05
C LYS A 157 6.53 -13.87 53.15
N ASP A 158 5.55 -14.76 52.96
CA ASP A 158 4.58 -15.22 53.96
C ASP A 158 5.13 -16.42 54.74
#